data_AF-A0A382EBV5-F1
#
_entry.id   AF-A0A382EBV5-F1
#
_cell.length_a   1.000
_cell.length_b   1.000
_cell.length_c   1.000
_cell.angle_alpha   90.00
_cell.angle_beta   90.00
_cell.angle_gamma   90.00
#
_symmetry.space_group_name_H-M   'P 1'
#
loop_
_entity.id
_entity.type
_entity.pdbx_description
1 polymer ?
#
loop_
_entity_poly.entity_id
_entity_poly.type
_entity_poly.pdbx_seq_one_letter_code
_entity_poly.pdbx_strand_id
1 'polypeptide(L)'
;MRFLNPSAFFLLVLIPIVVLLHFLKLRRRQQIVPSVQMWLSAFEETQTNVPFQKLKTSLLLPLQILFLLMVVGSIARPAFYRPLENLDQAILIIETSASMSARNNGKTYFDQAKSESLGLISRLPSDCRIMILD
;
A
#
# COMPACT_ATOMS: atom_id res chain seq x y z
N MET A 1 2.31 13.46 -3.48
CA MET A 1 2.66 12.09 -3.04
C MET A 1 2.93 11.26 -4.28
N ARG A 2 3.98 10.43 -4.27
CA ARG A 2 4.31 9.55 -5.40
C ARG A 2 4.34 8.12 -4.90
N PHE A 3 3.71 7.19 -5.61
CA PHE A 3 3.80 5.78 -5.29
C PHE A 3 5.04 5.20 -5.98
N LEU A 4 5.92 4.55 -5.22
CA LEU A 4 7.13 3.95 -5.79
C LEU A 4 6.81 2.68 -6.59
N ASN A 5 5.69 2.02 -6.28
CA ASN A 5 5.22 0.87 -7.05
C ASN A 5 3.73 1.03 -7.45
N PRO A 6 3.46 1.72 -8.57
CA PRO A 6 2.09 1.90 -9.06
C PRO A 6 1.39 0.59 -9.44
N SER A 7 2.14 -0.45 -9.82
CA SER A 7 1.56 -1.74 -10.23
C SER A 7 0.82 -2.46 -9.10
N ALA A 8 1.09 -2.11 -7.83
CA ALA A 8 0.42 -2.68 -6.67
C ALA A 8 -1.11 -2.53 -6.73
N PHE A 9 -1.63 -1.49 -7.41
CA PHE A 9 -3.08 -1.26 -7.52
C PHE A 9 -3.81 -2.35 -8.30
N PHE A 10 -3.13 -3.15 -9.13
CA PHE A 10 -3.76 -4.32 -9.79
C PHE A 10 -4.30 -5.34 -8.76
N LEU A 11 -3.70 -5.42 -7.57
CA LEU A 11 -4.16 -6.29 -6.49
C LEU A 11 -5.53 -5.89 -5.93
N LEU A 12 -6.04 -4.67 -6.23
CA LEU A 12 -7.40 -4.29 -5.86
C LEU A 12 -8.47 -5.17 -6.52
N VAL A 13 -8.13 -5.89 -7.60
CA VAL A 13 -8.99 -6.93 -8.20
C VAL A 13 -9.31 -8.06 -7.20
N LEU A 14 -8.56 -8.22 -6.11
CA LEU A 14 -8.91 -9.18 -5.06
C LEU A 14 -10.16 -8.76 -4.26
N ILE A 15 -10.51 -7.48 -4.21
CA ILE A 15 -11.71 -7.01 -3.49
C ILE A 15 -12.99 -7.72 -3.99
N PRO A 16 -13.34 -7.69 -5.29
CA PRO A 16 -14.52 -8.39 -5.77
C PRO A 16 -14.44 -9.91 -5.57
N ILE A 17 -13.23 -10.51 -5.60
CA ILE A 17 -13.05 -11.94 -5.31
C ILE A 17 -13.40 -12.25 -3.85
N VAL A 18 -12.89 -11.47 -2.90
CA VAL A 18 -13.20 -11.62 -1.46
C VAL A 18 -14.69 -11.45 -1.21
N VAL A 19 -15.30 -10.46 -1.86
CA VAL A 19 -16.75 -10.21 -1.78
C VAL A 19 -17.53 -11.41 -2.34
N LEU A 20 -17.14 -11.94 -3.50
CA LEU A 20 -17.78 -13.12 -4.10
C LEU A 20 -17.67 -14.36 -3.20
N LEU A 21 -16.49 -14.62 -2.63
CA LEU A 21 -16.26 -15.71 -1.69
C LEU A 21 -17.07 -15.56 -0.41
N HIS A 22 -17.23 -14.33 0.10
CA HIS A 22 -18.07 -14.06 1.25
C HIS A 22 -19.55 -14.38 0.99
N PHE A 23 -20.03 -14.15 -0.23
CA PHE A 23 -21.39 -14.48 -0.65
C PHE A 23 -21.57 -15.93 -1.10
N LEU A 24 -20.51 -16.70 -1.29
CA LEU A 24 -20.56 -18.10 -1.72
C LEU A 24 -21.14 -18.98 -0.60
N LYS A 25 -22.47 -18.95 -0.50
CA LYS A 25 -23.22 -19.65 0.53
C LYS A 25 -23.27 -21.13 0.17
N LEU A 26 -22.69 -21.98 1.02
CA LEU A 26 -22.84 -23.44 0.93
C LEU A 26 -24.34 -23.78 0.96
N ARG A 27 -24.88 -24.26 -0.17
CA ARG A 27 -26.25 -24.81 -0.21
C ARG A 27 -26.26 -26.06 0.66
N ARG A 28 -26.77 -25.93 1.90
CA ARG A 28 -27.01 -27.08 2.78
C ARG A 28 -28.03 -27.98 2.09
N ARG A 29 -27.64 -29.22 1.76
CA ARG A 29 -28.59 -30.23 1.28
C ARG A 29 -29.47 -30.61 2.47
N GLN A 30 -30.79 -30.48 2.29
CA GLN A 30 -31.75 -30.97 3.26
C GLN A 30 -31.68 -32.50 3.24
N GLN A 31 -31.39 -33.10 4.39
CA GLN A 31 -31.52 -34.54 4.58
C GLN A 31 -32.84 -34.83 5.27
N ILE A 32 -33.59 -35.80 4.76
CA ILE A 32 -34.87 -36.24 5.33
C ILE A 32 -34.54 -37.14 6.52
N VAL A 33 -34.90 -36.70 7.72
CA VAL A 33 -34.80 -37.48 8.96
C VAL A 33 -36.19 -37.98 9.36
N PRO A 34 -36.36 -39.25 9.76
CA PRO A 34 -37.67 -39.89 9.95
C PRO A 34 -38.52 -39.40 11.14
N SER A 35 -38.14 -38.35 11.86
CA SER A 35 -38.91 -37.82 12.99
C SER A 35 -39.28 -36.33 12.77
N VAL A 36 -40.47 -36.08 12.21
CA VAL A 36 -40.94 -34.73 11.86
C VAL A 36 -41.55 -33.99 13.07
N GLN A 37 -41.98 -34.70 14.12
CA GLN A 37 -42.68 -34.12 15.27
C GLN A 37 -41.82 -33.26 16.21
N MET A 38 -40.51 -33.50 16.33
CA MET A 38 -39.62 -32.69 17.20
C MET A 38 -39.09 -31.41 16.55
N TRP A 39 -39.23 -31.26 15.23
CA TRP A 39 -38.68 -30.12 14.48
C TRP A 39 -39.70 -29.02 14.17
N LEU A 40 -41.01 -29.30 14.23
CA LEU A 40 -42.06 -28.30 13.96
C LEU A 40 -42.02 -27.09 14.90
N SER A 41 -41.56 -27.27 16.15
CA SER A 41 -41.43 -26.18 17.13
C SER A 41 -40.15 -25.34 16.99
N ALA A 42 -39.23 -25.71 16.09
CA ALA A 42 -37.92 -25.06 15.94
C ALA A 42 -37.79 -24.27 14.62
N PHE A 43 -38.83 -24.26 13.78
CA PHE A 43 -38.77 -23.73 12.41
C PHE A 43 -39.43 -22.36 12.20
N GLU A 44 -39.91 -21.68 13.24
CA GLU A 44 -40.51 -20.35 13.06
C GLU A 44 -39.51 -19.23 12.80
N GLU A 45 -38.23 -19.40 13.09
CA GLU A 45 -37.29 -18.31 12.87
C GLU A 45 -36.32 -18.57 11.72
N THR A 46 -36.28 -17.57 10.84
CA THR A 46 -35.24 -17.29 9.83
C THR A 46 -35.49 -17.78 8.40
N GLN A 47 -36.69 -17.57 7.87
CA GLN A 47 -36.87 -17.40 6.41
C GLN A 47 -36.45 -16.01 5.91
N THR A 48 -35.21 -15.60 6.17
CA THR A 48 -34.64 -14.40 5.54
C THR A 48 -33.30 -14.76 4.91
N ASN A 49 -33.39 -15.58 3.87
CA ASN A 49 -32.27 -16.02 3.04
C ASN A 49 -31.81 -14.94 2.04
N VAL A 50 -31.94 -13.65 2.36
CA VAL A 50 -31.48 -12.58 1.47
C VAL A 50 -29.97 -12.41 1.64
N PRO A 51 -29.18 -12.59 0.56
CA PRO A 51 -27.71 -12.46 0.62
C PRO A 51 -27.27 -11.06 1.12
N PHE A 52 -28.02 -10.01 0.78
CA PHE A 52 -27.72 -8.62 1.18
C PHE A 52 -28.03 -8.28 2.64
N GLN A 53 -28.81 -9.08 3.37
CA GLN A 53 -29.09 -8.81 4.79
C GLN A 53 -27.88 -9.16 5.68
N LYS A 54 -27.10 -10.19 5.31
CA LYS A 54 -25.86 -10.54 6.03
C LYS A 54 -24.77 -9.49 5.91
N LEU A 55 -24.79 -8.69 4.83
CA LEU A 55 -23.85 -7.59 4.64
C LEU A 55 -24.03 -6.49 5.69
N LYS A 56 -25.25 -6.32 6.23
CA LYS A 56 -25.54 -5.32 7.27
C LYS A 56 -25.02 -5.71 8.66
N THR A 57 -24.73 -6.99 8.92
CA THR A 57 -24.38 -7.46 10.27
C THR A 57 -23.02 -8.15 10.36
N SER A 58 -22.31 -8.35 9.24
CA SER A 58 -20.98 -8.97 9.26
C SER A 58 -19.88 -7.92 9.35
N LEU A 59 -19.32 -7.73 10.55
CA LEU A 59 -18.12 -6.92 10.78
C LEU A 59 -16.90 -7.47 10.02
N LEU A 60 -16.94 -8.74 9.60
CA LEU A 60 -15.81 -9.44 9.01
C LEU A 60 -15.49 -8.95 7.59
N LEU A 61 -16.50 -8.70 6.75
CA LEU A 61 -16.30 -8.24 5.37
C LEU A 61 -15.61 -6.87 5.29
N PRO A 62 -16.04 -5.82 6.01
CA PRO A 62 -15.32 -4.54 5.98
C PRO A 62 -13.90 -4.68 6.55
N LEU A 63 -13.69 -5.56 7.53
CA LEU A 63 -12.35 -5.80 8.09
C LEU A 63 -11.42 -6.49 7.08
N GLN A 64 -11.93 -7.44 6.29
CA GLN A 64 -11.17 -8.07 5.20
C GLN A 64 -10.79 -7.07 4.10
N ILE A 65 -11.71 -6.17 3.73
CA ILE A 65 -11.44 -5.12 2.74
C ILE A 65 -10.40 -4.15 3.28
N LEU A 66 -10.53 -3.70 4.54
CA LEU A 66 -9.56 -2.80 5.17
C LEU A 66 -8.16 -3.44 5.24
N PHE A 67 -8.09 -4.71 5.61
CA PHE A 67 -6.84 -5.46 5.62
C PHE A 67 -6.21 -5.50 4.22
N LEU A 68 -7.00 -5.81 3.19
CA LEU A 68 -6.51 -5.82 1.81
C LEU A 68 -5.99 -4.45 1.38
N LEU A 69 -6.69 -3.36 1.74
CA LEU A 69 -6.24 -1.99 1.46
C LEU A 69 -4.93 -1.66 2.17
N MET A 70 -4.72 -2.10 3.41
CA MET A 70 -3.43 -1.94 4.11
C MET A 70 -2.31 -2.71 3.40
N VAL A 71 -2.57 -3.95 2.96
CA VAL A 71 -1.58 -4.75 2.24
C VAL A 71 -1.22 -4.08 0.90
N VAL A 72 -2.22 -3.69 0.11
CA VAL A 72 -1.99 -3.00 -1.17
C VAL A 72 -1.26 -1.68 -0.95
N GLY A 73 -1.66 -0.90 0.07
CA GLY A 73 -0.99 0.35 0.44
C GLY A 73 0.47 0.14 0.84
N SER A 74 0.77 -0.92 1.58
CA SER A 74 2.13 -1.30 1.96
C SER A 74 3.00 -1.62 0.73
N ILE A 75 2.46 -2.42 -0.21
CA ILE A 75 3.15 -2.80 -1.45
C ILE A 75 3.30 -1.61 -2.40
N ALA A 76 2.33 -0.70 -2.46
CA ALA A 76 2.36 0.50 -3.30
C ALA A 76 3.47 1.48 -2.88
N ARG A 77 3.94 1.40 -1.62
CA ARG A 77 4.99 2.23 -1.02
C ARG A 77 4.74 3.73 -1.27
N PRO A 78 3.73 4.33 -0.62
CA PRO A 78 3.48 5.77 -0.73
C PRO A 78 4.69 6.55 -0.23
N ALA A 79 5.32 7.30 -1.13
CA ALA A 79 6.40 8.22 -0.81
C ALA A 79 5.86 9.65 -0.71
N PHE A 80 6.15 10.27 0.43
CA PHE A 80 5.92 11.69 0.65
C PHE A 80 7.20 12.43 0.33
N TYR A 81 7.11 13.42 -0.55
CA TYR A 81 8.22 14.36 -0.74
C TYR A 81 8.31 15.23 0.51
N ARG A 82 9.46 15.22 1.18
CA ARG A 82 9.78 16.23 2.19
C ARG A 82 10.45 17.42 1.49
N PRO A 83 9.95 18.66 1.71
CA PRO A 83 10.67 19.85 1.27
C PRO A 83 12.07 19.88 1.88
N LEU A 84 13.06 20.34 1.10
CA LEU A 84 14.45 20.45 1.58
C LEU A 84 14.57 21.40 2.78
N GLU A 85 13.69 22.39 2.86
CA GLU A 85 13.60 23.41 3.90
C GLU A 85 13.25 22.85 5.30
N ASN A 86 12.86 21.58 5.41
CA ASN A 86 12.50 20.94 6.69
C ASN A 86 13.40 19.73 7.01
N LEU A 87 14.63 19.72 6.49
CA LEU A 87 15.62 18.67 6.76
C LEU A 87 16.53 19.08 7.93
N ASP A 88 16.49 18.32 9.02
CA ASP A 88 17.42 18.48 10.15
C ASP A 88 18.81 17.87 9.85
N GLN A 89 18.84 16.89 8.95
CA GLN A 89 20.06 16.18 8.55
C GLN A 89 19.98 15.81 7.07
N ALA A 90 21.09 15.99 6.36
CA ALA A 90 21.27 15.59 4.97
C ALA A 90 22.55 14.76 4.84
N ILE A 91 22.48 13.68 4.05
CA ILE A 91 23.63 12.87 3.66
C ILE A 91 23.80 13.06 2.17
N LEU A 92 24.97 13.56 1.77
CA LEU A 92 25.34 13.77 0.38
C LEU A 92 26.39 12.71 0.01
N ILE A 93 26.08 11.88 -0.97
CA ILE A 93 26.98 10.85 -1.47
C ILE A 93 27.50 11.33 -2.83
N ILE A 94 28.81 11.55 -2.94
CA ILE A 94 29.47 12.05 -4.14
C ILE A 94 30.37 10.94 -4.67
N GLU A 95 30.11 10.43 -5.86
CA GLU A 95 31.01 9.44 -6.44
C GLU A 95 32.36 10.08 -6.82
N THR A 96 33.48 9.47 -6.41
CA THR A 96 34.85 9.95 -6.71
C THR A 96 35.66 9.02 -7.64
N SER A 97 34.97 8.11 -8.33
CA SER A 97 35.60 7.11 -9.20
C SER A 97 36.31 7.73 -10.42
N ALA A 98 37.22 6.98 -11.05
CA ALA A 98 37.96 7.47 -12.22
C ALA A 98 37.06 7.89 -13.39
N SER A 99 35.86 7.31 -13.54
CA SER A 99 34.88 7.72 -14.56
C SER A 99 34.38 9.15 -14.35
N MET A 100 34.40 9.66 -13.12
CA MET A 100 33.99 11.03 -12.80
C MET A 100 34.96 12.09 -13.35
N SER A 101 36.17 11.68 -13.74
CA SER A 101 37.14 12.54 -14.45
C SER A 101 36.84 12.69 -15.95
N ALA A 102 35.90 11.90 -16.50
CA ALA A 102 35.52 12.03 -17.90
C ALA A 102 34.87 13.40 -18.15
N ARG A 103 35.14 13.97 -19.33
CA ARG A 103 34.70 15.31 -19.70
C ARG A 103 33.46 15.25 -20.57
N ASN A 104 32.48 16.08 -20.23
CA ASN A 104 31.32 16.37 -21.04
C ASN A 104 31.15 17.89 -21.13
N ASN A 105 31.05 18.43 -22.35
CA ASN A 105 30.94 19.87 -22.62
C ASN A 105 32.01 20.73 -21.90
N GLY A 106 33.25 20.23 -21.84
CA GLY A 106 34.39 20.97 -21.28
C GLY A 106 34.52 20.95 -19.75
N LYS A 107 33.58 20.32 -19.03
CA LYS A 107 33.65 20.11 -17.57
C LYS A 107 33.77 18.62 -17.25
N THR A 108 34.36 18.26 -16.13
CA THR A 108 34.31 16.87 -15.66
C THR A 108 32.92 16.53 -15.12
N TYR A 109 32.53 15.25 -15.12
CA TYR A 109 31.31 14.83 -14.42
C TYR A 109 31.37 15.16 -12.92
N PHE A 110 32.56 15.09 -12.32
CA PHE A 110 32.79 15.55 -10.96
C PHE A 110 32.46 17.05 -10.77
N ASP A 111 32.89 17.91 -11.69
CA ASP A 111 32.58 19.35 -11.62
C ASP A 111 31.08 19.63 -11.71
N GLN A 112 30.36 18.85 -12.53
CA GLN A 112 28.90 18.95 -12.65
C GLN A 112 28.22 18.52 -11.35
N ALA A 113 28.59 17.35 -10.81
CA ALA A 113 28.07 16.85 -9.54
C ALA A 113 28.34 17.82 -8.37
N LYS A 114 29.53 18.44 -8.34
CA LYS A 114 29.89 19.46 -7.35
C LYS A 114 29.00 20.71 -7.47
N SER A 115 28.77 21.19 -8.69
CA SER A 115 27.91 22.36 -8.92
C SER A 115 26.47 22.10 -8.49
N GLU A 116 25.92 20.93 -8.79
CA GLU A 116 24.57 20.55 -8.37
C GLU A 116 24.49 20.40 -6.85
N SER A 117 25.49 19.78 -6.23
CA SER A 117 25.58 19.61 -4.78
C SER A 117 25.56 20.96 -4.05
N LEU A 118 26.34 21.94 -4.51
CA LEU A 118 26.33 23.29 -3.94
C LEU A 118 24.97 23.98 -4.10
N GLY A 119 24.27 23.73 -5.23
CA GLY A 119 22.92 24.22 -5.45
C GLY A 119 21.85 23.57 -4.55
N LEU A 120 22.09 22.35 -4.07
CA LEU A 120 21.24 21.70 -3.07
C LEU A 120 21.53 22.21 -1.66
N ILE A 121 22.81 22.38 -1.31
CA ILE A 121 23.24 22.89 0.00
C ILE A 121 22.71 24.31 0.22
N SER A 122 22.68 25.16 -0.80
CA SER A 122 22.15 26.52 -0.69
C SER A 122 20.64 26.60 -0.40
N ARG A 123 19.91 25.49 -0.58
CA ARG A 123 18.48 25.37 -0.27
C ARG A 123 18.21 24.70 1.07
N LEU A 124 19.25 24.23 1.77
CA LEU A 124 19.11 23.64 3.08
C LEU A 124 18.96 24.72 4.16
N PRO A 125 18.26 24.42 5.27
CA PRO A 125 18.21 25.29 6.44
C PRO A 125 19.59 25.53 7.04
N SER A 126 19.78 26.70 7.67
CA SER A 126 21.05 27.09 8.30
C SER A 126 21.53 26.13 9.39
N ASP A 127 20.59 25.46 10.08
CA ASP A 127 20.88 24.52 11.18
C ASP A 127 20.93 23.04 10.72
N CYS A 128 20.87 22.79 9.41
CA CYS A 128 20.89 21.44 8.85
C CYS A 128 22.30 20.82 8.99
N ARG A 129 22.39 19.64 9.61
CA ARG A 129 23.66 18.89 9.66
C ARG A 129 23.89 18.14 8.36
N ILE A 130 25.04 18.39 7.73
CA ILE A 130 25.40 17.77 6.45
C ILE A 130 26.54 16.78 6.67
N MET A 131 26.36 15.55 6.20
CA MET A 131 27.41 14.53 6.11
C MET A 131 27.74 14.29 4.64
N ILE A 132 29.02 14.32 4.28
CA ILE A 132 29.50 14.05 2.93
C ILE A 132 30.21 12.69 2.94
N LEU A 133 29.85 11.84 1.99
CA LEU A 133 30.43 10.52 1.73
C LEU A 133 30.95 10.50 0.29
N ASP A 134 32.13 9.95 0.07
CA ASP A 134 32.82 9.89 -1.23
C ASP A 134 33.13 8.47 -1.75
#